data_AF-A0A2D6QEG9-F1
#
_entry.id   AF-A0A2D6QEG9-F1
#
_cell.length_a   1.000
_cell.length_b   1.000
_cell.length_c   1.000
_cell.angle_alpha   90.00
_cell.angle_beta   90.00
_cell.angle_gamma   90.00
#
_symmetry.space_group_name_H-M   'P 1'
#
loop_
_entity.id
_entity.type
_entity.pdbx_description
1 polymer ?
#
loop_
_entity_poly.entity_id
_entity_poly.type
_entity_poly.pdbx_seq_one_letter_code
_entity_poly.pdbx_strand_id
1 'polypeptide(L)'
;DGEVPLAVVDEVAFGSQRFLMGLPATNPPTHSAGAQMILAEAMDESSETMRLAPTGFVIPGGRWGGARGVLGALDSDGGLLRIGDEILAYTERDAETGDLVIAPDGRGLLGTDPQSHQPSEVVTFMEGWAVSSLTGGIGPSDSNLPLESATGFGTSGTVLIGDELIHFTRQRRGSLEMPRSGYDADDPDSRSSSDDGGGAGLFRGRYGTVPSSHALRSTVIGFPFRYWDRWAEQADAPEMSYFGFELEQPGAWWSESFWDSEPATHGQCHLGVLQRTDPSVPWDADPEEESDLQLLLQGREGDESLTIGVQSQRIDWRVFVRYDPGAFDPTTGLSHGWKETPRFKRLGVSYQAPGLVLRSVEQ
;
A
#
# COMPACT_ATOMS: atom_id res chain seq x y z
N ASP A 1 -15.13 48.74 -8.60
CA ASP A 1 -14.09 47.89 -8.01
C ASP A 1 -14.69 47.13 -6.83
N GLY A 2 -15.10 45.89 -7.10
CA GLY A 2 -15.69 45.01 -6.08
C GLY A 2 -14.58 44.22 -5.43
N GLU A 3 -14.22 44.59 -4.21
CA GLU A 3 -13.22 43.88 -3.42
C GLU A 3 -13.79 42.51 -3.04
N VAL A 4 -13.15 41.43 -3.51
CA VAL A 4 -13.50 40.06 -3.11
C VAL A 4 -13.11 39.91 -1.64
N PRO A 5 -14.03 39.54 -0.73
CA PRO A 5 -13.69 39.38 0.67
C PRO A 5 -12.62 38.28 0.82
N LEU A 6 -11.63 38.55 1.67
CA LEU A 6 -10.62 37.57 2.08
C LEU A 6 -11.33 36.38 2.73
N ALA A 7 -11.42 35.26 2.01
CA ALA A 7 -11.80 33.98 2.60
C ALA A 7 -10.59 33.46 3.39
N VAL A 8 -10.72 33.44 4.72
CA VAL A 8 -9.81 32.67 5.58
C VAL A 8 -10.35 31.25 5.58
N VAL A 9 -9.59 30.32 5.03
CA VAL A 9 -9.89 28.90 5.13
C VAL A 9 -9.42 28.46 6.52
N ASP A 10 -10.36 28.30 7.44
CA ASP A 10 -10.10 27.88 8.82
C ASP A 10 -9.75 26.38 8.90
N GLU A 11 -10.30 25.58 7.97
CA GLU A 11 -10.06 24.14 7.89
C GLU A 11 -10.25 23.65 6.45
N VAL A 12 -9.30 22.83 5.96
CA VAL A 12 -9.48 22.03 4.75
C VAL A 12 -9.86 20.63 5.20
N ALA A 13 -11.16 20.33 5.22
CA ALA A 13 -11.64 18.98 5.48
C ALA A 13 -11.42 18.11 4.23
N PHE A 14 -10.54 17.12 4.33
CA PHE A 14 -10.42 16.06 3.34
C PHE A 14 -11.41 14.95 3.71
N GLY A 15 -12.49 14.83 2.94
CA GLY A 15 -13.52 13.81 3.17
C GLY A 15 -14.77 14.07 2.33
N SER A 16 -15.54 13.02 2.10
CA SER A 16 -16.91 13.16 1.62
C SER A 16 -17.74 13.88 2.71
N GLN A 17 -18.73 14.70 2.33
CA GLN A 17 -19.69 15.29 3.26
C GLN A 17 -21.01 14.51 3.21
N ARG A 18 -20.97 13.19 3.08
CA ARG A 18 -22.19 12.39 2.87
C ARG A 18 -22.71 11.76 4.14
N PHE A 19 -21.92 11.70 5.19
CA PHE A 19 -22.33 11.18 6.48
C PHE A 19 -23.58 11.94 6.94
N LEU A 20 -24.61 11.17 7.25
CA LEU A 20 -25.96 11.64 7.60
C LEU A 20 -26.66 12.52 6.58
N MET A 21 -26.19 12.58 5.33
CA MET A 21 -26.93 13.23 4.25
C MET A 21 -28.32 12.59 4.10
N GLY A 22 -29.37 13.39 4.17
CA GLY A 22 -30.74 12.91 3.99
C GLY A 22 -31.47 12.58 5.30
N LEU A 23 -30.94 12.94 6.48
CA LEU A 23 -31.70 12.79 7.71
C LEU A 23 -33.00 13.60 7.64
N PRO A 24 -34.17 12.99 7.93
CA PRO A 24 -35.47 13.66 7.85
C PRO A 24 -35.65 14.78 8.90
N ALA A 25 -34.72 14.90 9.86
CA ALA A 25 -34.73 15.92 10.90
C ALA A 25 -34.19 17.29 10.45
N THR A 26 -33.58 17.39 9.27
CA THR A 26 -33.06 18.64 8.69
C THR A 26 -33.81 18.99 7.41
N ASN A 27 -34.25 20.24 7.25
CA ASN A 27 -34.89 20.71 6.01
C ASN A 27 -34.11 21.90 5.41
N PRO A 28 -33.62 21.81 4.17
CA PRO A 28 -33.58 20.62 3.31
C PRO A 28 -32.72 19.48 3.88
N PRO A 29 -32.97 18.22 3.48
CA PRO A 29 -32.23 17.04 3.99
C PRO A 29 -30.73 17.05 3.73
N THR A 30 -30.24 17.91 2.83
CA THR A 30 -28.82 18.14 2.57
C THR A 30 -28.11 18.91 3.68
N HIS A 31 -28.84 19.52 4.62
CA HIS A 31 -28.25 20.29 5.73
C HIS A 31 -27.58 19.42 6.80
N SER A 32 -27.84 18.11 6.82
CA SER A 32 -27.17 17.15 7.69
C SER A 32 -25.96 16.48 7.05
N ALA A 33 -25.65 16.83 5.80
CA ALA A 33 -24.52 16.30 5.06
C ALA A 33 -23.20 16.73 5.74
N GLY A 34 -22.34 15.76 6.09
CA GLY A 34 -21.09 16.01 6.79
C GLY A 34 -21.28 16.33 8.28
N ALA A 35 -22.39 15.84 8.88
CA ALA A 35 -22.60 15.97 10.30
C ALA A 35 -21.45 15.35 11.10
N GLN A 36 -21.24 15.84 12.31
CA GLN A 36 -20.23 15.31 13.23
C GLN A 36 -20.91 14.72 14.45
N MET A 37 -20.27 13.74 15.07
CA MET A 37 -20.72 13.09 16.28
C MET A 37 -20.20 13.84 17.50
N ILE A 38 -20.73 13.51 18.68
CA ILE A 38 -20.36 14.17 19.94
C ILE A 38 -19.84 13.10 20.88
N LEU A 39 -18.66 13.31 21.45
CA LEU A 39 -18.11 12.46 22.52
C LEU A 39 -18.97 12.63 23.79
N ALA A 40 -19.48 11.52 24.33
CA ALA A 40 -20.38 11.52 25.49
C ALA A 40 -19.64 11.44 26.82
N GLU A 41 -18.52 10.72 26.86
CA GLU A 41 -17.72 10.47 28.07
C GLU A 41 -16.26 10.83 27.83
N ALA A 42 -15.56 11.22 28.90
CA ALA A 42 -14.13 11.51 28.81
C ALA A 42 -13.36 10.22 28.48
N MET A 43 -12.26 10.38 27.77
CA MET A 43 -11.30 9.31 27.53
C MET A 43 -9.88 9.83 27.75
N ASP A 44 -9.00 8.96 28.22
CA ASP A 44 -7.57 9.19 28.33
C ASP A 44 -6.82 8.58 27.14
N GLU A 45 -5.50 8.75 27.09
CA GLU A 45 -4.63 8.25 26.02
C GLU A 45 -4.62 6.72 25.91
N SER A 46 -5.00 6.01 26.98
CA SER A 46 -4.97 4.55 27.08
C SER A 46 -6.34 3.89 26.91
N SER A 47 -7.38 4.68 26.68
CA SER A 47 -8.75 4.17 26.61
C SER A 47 -8.93 3.22 25.43
N GLU A 48 -9.48 2.03 25.71
CA GLU A 48 -9.79 0.99 24.71
C GLU A 48 -11.24 1.07 24.21
N THR A 49 -12.04 1.96 24.78
CA THR A 49 -13.44 2.18 24.43
C THR A 49 -13.74 3.66 24.32
N MET A 50 -14.64 4.02 23.40
CA MET A 50 -15.17 5.36 23.24
C MET A 50 -16.68 5.33 23.37
N ARG A 51 -17.28 6.34 24.00
CA ARG A 51 -18.73 6.51 24.00
C ARG A 51 -19.16 7.76 23.26
N LEU A 52 -19.89 7.59 22.15
CA LEU A 52 -20.50 8.68 21.39
C LEU A 52 -21.95 8.90 21.84
N ALA A 53 -22.46 10.11 21.70
CA ALA A 53 -23.86 10.41 21.94
C ALA A 53 -24.72 9.73 20.85
N PRO A 54 -25.54 8.72 21.17
CA PRO A 54 -26.18 7.88 20.14
C PRO A 54 -27.15 8.67 19.25
N THR A 55 -27.77 9.72 19.81
CA THR A 55 -28.78 10.56 19.15
C THR A 55 -28.33 12.01 18.96
N GLY A 56 -27.11 12.36 19.38
CA GLY A 56 -26.57 13.72 19.34
C GLY A 56 -25.58 13.91 18.21
N PHE A 57 -25.70 15.01 17.47
CA PHE A 57 -24.81 15.33 16.35
C PHE A 57 -24.68 16.85 16.14
N VAL A 58 -23.67 17.26 15.40
CA VAL A 58 -23.37 18.65 15.04
C VAL A 58 -23.50 18.81 13.53
N ILE A 59 -24.13 19.90 13.10
CA ILE A 59 -24.23 20.34 11.70
C ILE A 59 -23.87 21.84 11.64
N PRO A 60 -23.74 22.48 10.47
CA PRO A 60 -23.40 23.91 10.39
C PRO A 60 -24.34 24.84 11.19
N GLY A 61 -25.58 24.41 11.45
CA GLY A 61 -26.54 25.12 12.28
C GLY A 61 -26.38 24.92 13.81
N GLY A 62 -25.37 24.19 14.27
CA GLY A 62 -25.10 23.91 15.69
C GLY A 62 -25.35 22.46 16.10
N ARG A 63 -25.54 22.23 17.41
CA ARG A 63 -25.81 20.90 17.98
C ARG A 63 -27.29 20.55 17.89
N TRP A 64 -27.56 19.31 17.52
CA TRP A 64 -28.90 18.76 17.38
C TRP A 64 -29.02 17.43 18.13
N GLY A 65 -30.22 17.18 18.65
CA GLY A 65 -30.60 15.91 19.24
C GLY A 65 -31.83 15.37 18.52
N GLY A 66 -31.77 14.13 18.06
CA GLY A 66 -32.86 13.46 17.35
C GLY A 66 -33.54 12.38 18.18
N ALA A 67 -34.71 11.91 17.70
CA ALA A 67 -35.37 10.72 18.24
C ALA A 67 -34.80 9.40 17.67
N ARG A 68 -33.93 9.47 16.66
CA ARG A 68 -33.29 8.31 16.02
C ARG A 68 -31.78 8.37 16.21
N GLY A 69 -31.17 7.21 16.42
CA GLY A 69 -29.72 7.09 16.52
C GLY A 69 -29.05 7.45 15.20
N VAL A 70 -27.97 8.21 15.27
CA VAL A 70 -27.18 8.63 14.10
C VAL A 70 -26.03 7.70 13.80
N LEU A 71 -25.61 6.93 14.80
CA LEU A 71 -24.46 6.06 14.67
C LEU A 71 -24.72 4.96 13.64
N GLY A 72 -25.97 4.61 13.33
CA GLY A 72 -26.33 3.52 12.39
C GLY A 72 -25.77 3.66 10.98
N ALA A 73 -25.26 4.85 10.65
CA ALA A 73 -24.59 5.14 9.39
C ALA A 73 -23.08 4.80 9.39
N LEU A 74 -22.50 4.52 10.55
CA LEU A 74 -21.14 4.00 10.66
C LEU A 74 -21.11 2.51 10.34
N ASP A 75 -20.03 2.06 9.72
CA ASP A 75 -19.78 0.64 9.48
C ASP A 75 -19.65 -0.11 10.81
N SER A 76 -20.12 -1.35 10.87
CA SER A 76 -20.12 -2.13 12.11
C SER A 76 -18.79 -2.81 12.41
N ASP A 77 -17.96 -3.00 11.38
CA ASP A 77 -16.71 -3.78 11.40
C ASP A 77 -15.43 -2.93 11.43
N GLY A 78 -15.59 -1.61 11.41
CA GLY A 78 -14.54 -0.66 11.73
C GLY A 78 -14.57 0.62 10.92
N GLY A 79 -13.78 1.60 11.36
CA GLY A 79 -13.70 2.89 10.69
C GLY A 79 -12.73 3.83 11.38
N LEU A 80 -12.38 4.91 10.67
CA LEU A 80 -11.53 5.97 11.21
C LEU A 80 -12.37 7.14 11.72
N LEU A 81 -12.00 7.64 12.89
CA LEU A 81 -12.59 8.79 13.55
C LEU A 81 -11.49 9.81 13.82
N ARG A 82 -11.82 11.09 13.68
CA ARG A 82 -10.98 12.20 14.11
C ARG A 82 -11.64 12.95 15.26
N ILE A 83 -10.88 13.23 16.31
CA ILE A 83 -11.30 14.06 17.44
C ILE A 83 -10.15 15.01 17.79
N GLY A 84 -10.40 16.32 17.72
CA GLY A 84 -9.33 17.31 17.78
C GLY A 84 -8.26 17.07 16.70
N ASP A 85 -7.02 16.85 17.13
CA ASP A 85 -5.88 16.53 16.28
C ASP A 85 -5.53 15.03 16.26
N GLU A 86 -6.27 14.19 17.01
CA GLU A 86 -6.08 12.74 17.03
C GLU A 86 -6.95 12.04 15.97
N ILE A 87 -6.35 11.07 15.27
CA ILE A 87 -7.06 10.08 14.46
C ILE A 87 -7.00 8.74 15.18
N LEU A 88 -8.14 8.04 15.27
CA LEU A 88 -8.23 6.71 15.84
C LEU A 88 -9.11 5.77 15.01
N ALA A 89 -8.94 4.48 15.20
CA ALA A 89 -9.76 3.43 14.59
C ALA A 89 -10.62 2.72 15.65
N TYR A 90 -11.86 2.41 15.28
CA TYR A 90 -12.71 1.47 16.01
C TYR A 90 -12.88 0.18 15.21
N THR A 91 -13.18 -0.92 15.91
CA THR A 91 -13.46 -2.24 15.29
C THR A 91 -14.89 -2.71 15.52
N GLU A 92 -15.54 -2.19 16.54
CA GLU A 92 -16.91 -2.55 16.89
C GLU A 92 -17.69 -1.33 17.34
N ARG A 93 -19.00 -1.40 17.16
CA ARG A 93 -19.90 -0.29 17.44
C ARG A 93 -21.28 -0.80 17.86
N ASP A 94 -21.75 -0.31 19.01
CA ASP A 94 -23.13 -0.40 19.46
C ASP A 94 -23.90 0.88 19.08
N ALA A 95 -24.92 0.71 18.25
CA ALA A 95 -25.77 1.79 17.75
C ALA A 95 -26.64 2.47 18.80
N GLU A 96 -27.05 1.69 19.79
CA GLU A 96 -28.10 2.04 20.74
C GLU A 96 -27.48 2.71 21.96
N THR A 97 -26.38 2.15 22.48
CA THR A 97 -25.69 2.70 23.65
C THR A 97 -24.70 3.81 23.29
N GLY A 98 -24.19 3.78 22.06
CA GLY A 98 -23.14 4.65 21.57
C GLY A 98 -21.73 4.19 21.90
N ASP A 99 -21.56 2.96 22.38
CA ASP A 99 -20.25 2.40 22.73
C ASP A 99 -19.51 1.90 21.49
N LEU A 100 -18.25 2.28 21.37
CA LEU A 100 -17.34 1.82 20.33
C LEU A 100 -16.13 1.16 21.00
N VAL A 101 -15.67 0.04 20.42
CA VAL A 101 -14.42 -0.59 20.81
C VAL A 101 -13.32 -0.02 19.92
N ILE A 102 -12.32 0.61 20.55
CA ILE A 102 -11.14 1.12 19.85
C ILE A 102 -10.27 -0.08 19.46
N ALA A 103 -9.72 -0.04 18.26
CA ALA A 103 -8.86 -1.11 17.78
C ALA A 103 -7.60 -1.26 18.66
N PRO A 104 -7.01 -2.46 18.77
CA PRO A 104 -5.68 -2.62 19.33
C PRO A 104 -4.69 -1.71 18.59
N ASP A 105 -3.95 -0.90 19.35
CA ASP A 105 -3.04 0.14 18.84
C ASP A 105 -3.72 1.13 17.87
N GLY A 106 -5.05 1.28 17.99
CA GLY A 106 -5.89 2.09 17.11
C GLY A 106 -5.93 3.57 17.46
N ARG A 107 -5.11 4.04 18.42
CA ARG A 107 -5.02 5.45 18.85
C ARG A 107 -3.84 6.12 18.18
N GLY A 108 -3.89 7.44 17.96
CA GLY A 108 -2.77 8.18 17.36
C GLY A 108 -2.35 7.66 15.97
N LEU A 109 -3.33 7.32 15.13
CA LEU A 109 -3.05 6.79 13.80
C LEU A 109 -2.63 7.89 12.82
N LEU A 110 -1.96 7.49 11.74
CA LEU A 110 -1.63 8.35 10.59
C LEU A 110 -0.82 9.60 10.95
N GLY A 111 0.13 9.46 11.89
CA GLY A 111 1.03 10.53 12.32
C GLY A 111 0.45 11.50 13.35
N THR A 112 -0.61 11.08 14.05
CA THR A 112 -1.18 11.80 15.20
C THR A 112 -0.72 11.15 16.50
N ASP A 113 -0.86 11.83 17.64
CA ASP A 113 -0.54 11.26 18.95
C ASP A 113 -1.84 10.93 19.72
N PRO A 114 -1.87 9.87 20.55
CA PRO A 114 -2.97 9.65 21.48
C PRO A 114 -3.12 10.80 22.47
N GLN A 115 -4.35 11.28 22.67
CA GLN A 115 -4.67 12.42 23.54
C GLN A 115 -5.82 12.11 24.51
N SER A 116 -5.84 12.82 25.63
CA SER A 116 -7.03 12.88 26.47
C SER A 116 -8.11 13.74 25.81
N HIS A 117 -9.37 13.27 25.84
CA HIS A 117 -10.52 14.00 25.32
C HIS A 117 -11.63 14.15 26.36
N GLN A 118 -12.33 15.27 26.31
CA GLN A 118 -13.40 15.64 27.21
C GLN A 118 -14.78 15.42 26.59
N PRO A 119 -15.82 15.16 27.41
CA PRO A 119 -17.19 15.12 26.94
C PRO A 119 -17.54 16.38 26.17
N SER A 120 -18.45 16.25 25.21
CA SER A 120 -18.86 17.31 24.29
C SER A 120 -17.85 17.70 23.21
N GLU A 121 -16.67 17.08 23.13
CA GLU A 121 -15.81 17.20 21.95
C GLU A 121 -16.47 16.63 20.69
N VAL A 122 -16.06 17.15 19.55
CA VAL A 122 -16.64 16.82 18.25
C VAL A 122 -15.83 15.70 17.60
N VAL A 123 -16.52 14.66 17.17
CA VAL A 123 -15.92 13.50 16.50
C VAL A 123 -16.36 13.47 15.04
N THR A 124 -15.40 13.48 14.14
CA THR A 124 -15.65 13.43 12.70
C THR A 124 -15.40 12.03 12.18
N PHE A 125 -16.34 11.46 11.44
CA PHE A 125 -16.10 10.22 10.71
C PHE A 125 -15.27 10.50 9.45
N MET A 126 -14.17 9.76 9.28
CA MET A 126 -13.31 9.90 8.12
C MET A 126 -13.86 9.06 6.95
N GLU A 127 -14.79 9.65 6.21
CA GLU A 127 -15.43 9.01 5.06
C GLU A 127 -14.46 8.69 3.92
N GLY A 128 -14.78 7.63 3.17
CA GLY A 128 -14.10 7.29 1.91
C GLY A 128 -12.83 6.45 2.08
N TRP A 129 -12.44 6.17 3.32
CA TRP A 129 -11.40 5.21 3.66
C TRP A 129 -12.01 3.82 3.78
N ALA A 130 -11.40 2.83 3.12
CA ALA A 130 -11.71 1.44 3.39
C ALA A 130 -11.00 1.05 4.69
N VAL A 131 -11.76 0.60 5.69
CA VAL A 131 -11.21 0.22 6.99
C VAL A 131 -11.92 -1.05 7.42
N SER A 132 -11.17 -2.02 7.95
CA SER A 132 -11.73 -3.18 8.62
C SER A 132 -10.74 -3.66 9.68
N SER A 133 -10.98 -4.82 10.25
CA SER A 133 -10.11 -5.43 11.26
C SER A 133 -9.79 -6.88 10.92
N LEU A 134 -8.64 -7.36 11.42
CA LEU A 134 -8.25 -8.75 11.23
C LEU A 134 -9.16 -9.70 12.03
N THR A 135 -9.66 -10.77 11.40
CA THR A 135 -10.42 -11.85 12.08
C THR A 135 -9.53 -12.93 12.69
N GLY A 136 -8.22 -12.85 12.46
CA GLY A 136 -7.19 -13.67 13.08
C GLY A 136 -5.84 -12.98 13.01
N GLY A 137 -4.95 -13.26 13.96
CA GLY A 137 -3.58 -12.75 13.90
C GLY A 137 -2.83 -13.30 12.68
N ILE A 138 -1.92 -12.50 12.14
CA ILE A 138 -1.06 -12.86 11.00
C ILE A 138 0.42 -12.73 11.40
N GLY A 139 1.27 -13.60 10.87
CA GLY A 139 2.72 -13.53 10.97
C GLY A 139 3.35 -12.70 9.84
N PRO A 140 4.68 -12.48 9.87
CA PRO A 140 5.39 -11.65 8.89
C PRO A 140 5.48 -12.29 7.50
N SER A 141 5.32 -13.61 7.39
CA SER A 141 5.37 -14.37 6.14
C SER A 141 3.98 -14.69 5.56
N ASP A 142 2.90 -14.36 6.26
CA ASP A 142 1.56 -14.69 5.80
C ASP A 142 1.18 -13.92 4.53
N SER A 143 0.55 -14.63 3.61
CA SER A 143 0.11 -14.10 2.32
C SER A 143 -1.39 -13.80 2.27
N ASN A 144 -2.10 -14.06 3.35
CA ASN A 144 -3.56 -13.97 3.47
C ASN A 144 -3.91 -13.10 4.67
N LEU A 145 -4.66 -12.03 4.44
CA LEU A 145 -5.10 -11.08 5.47
C LEU A 145 -6.60 -11.29 5.68
N PRO A 146 -7.03 -12.07 6.69
CA PRO A 146 -8.44 -12.35 6.91
C PRO A 146 -9.10 -11.14 7.59
N LEU A 147 -10.15 -10.60 6.99
CA LEU A 147 -10.84 -9.38 7.44
C LEU A 147 -12.24 -9.70 7.96
N GLU A 148 -12.76 -8.85 8.83
CA GLU A 148 -14.18 -8.88 9.24
C GLU A 148 -15.08 -8.54 8.04
N SER A 149 -14.68 -7.54 7.25
CA SER A 149 -15.28 -7.24 5.94
C SER A 149 -14.20 -6.80 4.96
N ALA A 150 -14.32 -7.26 3.72
CA ALA A 150 -13.52 -6.73 2.63
C ALA A 150 -14.27 -5.64 1.83
N THR A 151 -15.40 -5.16 2.34
CA THR A 151 -16.18 -4.10 1.68
C THR A 151 -15.37 -2.80 1.62
N GLY A 152 -15.48 -2.06 0.51
CA GLY A 152 -14.73 -0.82 0.29
C GLY A 152 -13.30 -1.01 -0.20
N PHE A 153 -12.67 -2.15 0.08
CA PHE A 153 -11.38 -2.51 -0.54
C PHE A 153 -11.57 -2.83 -2.03
N GLY A 154 -10.59 -2.45 -2.85
CA GLY A 154 -10.54 -2.83 -4.27
C GLY A 154 -10.20 -4.30 -4.46
N THR A 155 -10.18 -4.77 -5.70
CA THR A 155 -9.77 -6.15 -6.03
C THR A 155 -8.25 -6.38 -5.87
N SER A 156 -7.48 -5.29 -5.91
CA SER A 156 -6.05 -5.23 -5.61
C SER A 156 -5.72 -3.84 -5.07
N GLY A 157 -4.64 -3.70 -4.32
CA GLY A 157 -4.29 -2.41 -3.72
C GLY A 157 -3.20 -2.51 -2.67
N THR A 158 -3.21 -1.55 -1.75
CA THR A 158 -2.30 -1.46 -0.60
C THR A 158 -3.12 -1.29 0.66
N VAL A 159 -2.69 -1.91 1.75
CA VAL A 159 -3.22 -1.66 3.08
C VAL A 159 -2.10 -1.29 4.04
N LEU A 160 -2.42 -0.52 5.06
CA LEU A 160 -1.60 -0.24 6.22
C LEU A 160 -2.14 -1.02 7.41
N ILE A 161 -1.28 -1.79 8.07
CA ILE A 161 -1.56 -2.47 9.34
C ILE A 161 -0.41 -2.15 10.30
N GLY A 162 -0.70 -1.46 11.41
CA GLY A 162 0.34 -0.85 12.23
C GLY A 162 1.27 0.02 11.38
N ASP A 163 2.57 -0.29 11.41
CA ASP A 163 3.61 0.41 10.63
C ASP A 163 3.97 -0.28 9.29
N GLU A 164 3.23 -1.32 8.89
CA GLU A 164 3.53 -2.10 7.69
C GLU A 164 2.59 -1.76 6.54
N LEU A 165 3.16 -1.41 5.38
CA LEU A 165 2.43 -1.36 4.12
C LEU A 165 2.50 -2.71 3.41
N ILE A 166 1.34 -3.19 2.97
CA ILE A 166 1.20 -4.51 2.36
C ILE A 166 0.43 -4.36 1.05
N HIS A 167 0.98 -4.85 -0.06
CA HIS A 167 0.16 -4.98 -1.28
C HIS A 167 -0.61 -6.29 -1.26
N PHE A 168 -1.84 -6.21 -1.74
CA PHE A 168 -2.65 -7.38 -2.07
C PHE A 168 -3.01 -7.33 -3.55
N THR A 169 -3.14 -8.50 -4.15
CA THR A 169 -3.43 -8.63 -5.60
C THR A 169 -4.82 -9.18 -5.85
N ARG A 170 -5.45 -9.76 -4.83
CA ARG A 170 -6.75 -10.41 -4.91
C ARG A 170 -7.55 -10.15 -3.65
N GLN A 171 -8.86 -10.03 -3.81
CA GLN A 171 -9.83 -10.01 -2.73
C GLN A 171 -10.71 -11.25 -2.86
N ARG A 172 -10.81 -12.08 -1.82
CA ARG A 172 -11.60 -13.31 -1.81
C ARG A 172 -12.27 -13.51 -0.46
N ARG A 173 -13.59 -13.72 -0.45
CA ARG A 173 -14.38 -14.19 0.71
C ARG A 173 -13.97 -13.57 2.06
N GLY A 174 -13.92 -12.23 2.13
CA GLY A 174 -13.55 -11.53 3.36
C GLY A 174 -12.06 -11.52 3.66
N SER A 175 -11.20 -11.75 2.66
CA SER A 175 -9.75 -11.70 2.83
C SER A 175 -9.08 -11.00 1.66
N LEU A 176 -7.92 -10.41 1.95
CA LEU A 176 -7.00 -9.84 0.97
C LEU A 176 -5.81 -10.79 0.83
N GLU A 177 -5.54 -11.22 -0.40
CA GLU A 177 -4.53 -12.23 -0.71
C GLU A 177 -3.42 -11.64 -1.60
N MET A 178 -2.22 -12.16 -1.41
CA MET A 178 -1.07 -11.92 -2.30
C MET A 178 -0.43 -13.25 -2.72
N PRO A 179 0.38 -13.27 -3.79
CA PRO A 179 1.12 -14.46 -4.18
C PRO A 179 2.17 -14.82 -3.14
N ARG A 180 2.56 -16.09 -3.11
CA ARG A 180 3.61 -16.62 -2.23
C ARG A 180 4.91 -16.79 -3.01
N SER A 181 6.03 -16.68 -2.32
CA SER A 181 7.34 -17.07 -2.84
C SER A 181 7.35 -18.55 -3.19
N GLY A 182 8.16 -18.90 -4.20
CA GLY A 182 8.49 -20.29 -4.50
C GLY A 182 9.41 -20.92 -3.46
N TYR A 183 10.08 -20.12 -2.63
CA TYR A 183 11.05 -20.54 -1.60
C TYR A 183 10.44 -20.61 -0.22
N ASP A 184 10.96 -21.49 0.63
CA ASP A 184 10.50 -21.67 2.00
C ASP A 184 10.66 -20.37 2.81
N ALA A 185 9.65 -20.07 3.63
CA ALA A 185 9.66 -18.83 4.43
C ALA A 185 10.75 -18.84 5.51
N ASP A 186 11.12 -20.03 5.99
CA ASP A 186 12.13 -20.23 7.04
C ASP A 186 13.53 -20.57 6.47
N ASP A 187 13.60 -20.92 5.18
CA ASP A 187 14.84 -21.27 4.47
C ASP A 187 14.78 -20.73 3.03
N PRO A 188 15.31 -19.52 2.77
CA PRO A 188 15.21 -18.88 1.46
C PRO A 188 15.97 -19.62 0.36
N ASP A 189 16.86 -20.56 0.71
CA ASP A 189 17.62 -21.35 -0.26
C ASP A 189 16.89 -22.66 -0.63
N SER A 190 15.81 -23.00 0.08
CA SER A 190 14.99 -24.19 -0.15
C SER A 190 13.72 -23.85 -0.93
N ARG A 191 13.38 -24.65 -1.94
CA ARG A 191 12.09 -24.51 -2.63
C ARG A 191 10.96 -25.05 -1.76
N SER A 192 9.93 -24.23 -1.57
CA SER A 192 8.75 -24.62 -0.81
C SER A 192 8.02 -25.78 -1.48
N SER A 193 7.67 -26.77 -0.66
CA SER A 193 6.78 -27.84 -1.09
C SER A 193 5.38 -27.25 -1.30
N SER A 194 4.66 -27.67 -2.34
CA SER A 194 3.28 -27.23 -2.58
C SER A 194 2.31 -27.63 -1.47
N ASP A 195 2.74 -28.54 -0.58
CA ASP A 195 1.88 -29.27 0.34
C ASP A 195 1.89 -28.66 1.77
N ASP A 196 2.94 -27.93 2.16
CA ASP A 196 3.11 -27.35 3.51
C ASP A 196 2.64 -25.89 3.66
N GLY A 197 1.87 -25.38 2.70
CA GLY A 197 1.31 -24.02 2.77
C GLY A 197 2.13 -22.94 2.07
N GLY A 198 3.25 -23.29 1.42
CA GLY A 198 4.00 -22.44 0.48
C GLY A 198 4.84 -21.33 1.12
N GLY A 199 5.72 -20.73 0.31
CA GLY A 199 6.66 -19.67 0.72
C GLY A 199 6.06 -18.38 1.29
N ALA A 200 6.90 -17.45 1.71
CA ALA A 200 6.44 -16.18 2.29
C ALA A 200 5.59 -15.33 1.32
N GLY A 201 4.64 -14.56 1.83
CA GLY A 201 3.87 -13.60 1.04
C GLY A 201 4.78 -12.56 0.37
N LEU A 202 4.72 -12.47 -0.96
CA LEU A 202 5.69 -11.69 -1.75
C LEU A 202 5.65 -10.18 -1.48
N PHE A 203 4.49 -9.66 -1.08
CA PHE A 203 4.27 -8.21 -1.00
C PHE A 203 4.03 -7.69 0.41
N ARG A 204 4.74 -8.29 1.37
CA ARG A 204 4.93 -7.78 2.73
C ARG A 204 6.00 -6.69 2.75
N GLY A 205 5.95 -5.79 3.73
CA GLY A 205 6.98 -4.76 3.92
C GLY A 205 7.18 -3.80 2.74
N ARG A 206 6.10 -3.37 2.08
CA ARG A 206 6.16 -2.48 0.91
C ARG A 206 6.61 -1.08 1.29
N TYR A 207 7.22 -0.40 0.33
CA TYR A 207 7.83 0.91 0.44
C TYR A 207 8.88 1.01 1.56
N GLY A 208 9.64 -0.07 1.75
CA GLY A 208 10.68 -0.15 2.77
C GLY A 208 10.16 -0.26 4.21
N THR A 209 8.89 -0.66 4.39
CA THR A 209 8.38 -1.04 5.71
C THR A 209 8.86 -2.45 6.08
N VAL A 210 8.79 -2.80 7.36
CA VAL A 210 9.28 -4.10 7.85
C VAL A 210 8.11 -5.07 8.01
N PRO A 211 8.15 -6.27 7.40
CA PRO A 211 7.16 -7.31 7.64
C PRO A 211 7.05 -7.65 9.13
N SER A 212 5.84 -7.60 9.69
CA SER A 212 5.62 -7.85 11.12
C SER A 212 4.43 -8.76 11.38
N SER A 213 4.32 -9.24 12.62
CA SER A 213 3.12 -9.94 13.07
C SER A 213 2.09 -8.92 13.53
N HIS A 214 0.82 -9.17 13.22
CA HIS A 214 -0.31 -8.33 13.64
C HIS A 214 -1.32 -9.17 14.40
N ALA A 215 -1.87 -8.61 15.47
CA ALA A 215 -2.78 -9.33 16.35
C ALA A 215 -4.18 -9.46 15.74
N LEU A 216 -4.99 -10.35 16.33
CA LEU A 216 -6.43 -10.34 16.10
C LEU A 216 -6.98 -8.93 16.36
N ARG A 217 -7.92 -8.49 15.51
CA ARG A 217 -8.55 -7.16 15.52
C ARG A 217 -7.64 -5.97 15.18
N SER A 218 -6.37 -6.18 14.82
CA SER A 218 -5.54 -5.07 14.30
C SER A 218 -6.25 -4.39 13.12
N THR A 219 -6.19 -3.05 13.09
CA THR A 219 -6.85 -2.26 12.05
C THR A 219 -6.16 -2.45 10.70
N VAL A 220 -6.97 -2.67 9.67
CA VAL A 220 -6.51 -2.72 8.28
C VAL A 220 -7.08 -1.51 7.55
N ILE A 221 -6.20 -0.59 7.14
CA ILE A 221 -6.58 0.66 6.47
C ILE A 221 -6.20 0.57 4.99
N GLY A 222 -7.15 0.75 4.09
CA GLY A 222 -6.87 0.91 2.66
C GLY A 222 -6.00 2.14 2.43
N PHE A 223 -4.78 1.94 1.92
CA PHE A 223 -3.78 2.99 1.82
C PHE A 223 -3.60 3.45 0.37
N PRO A 224 -3.70 4.76 0.08
CA PRO A 224 -3.49 5.27 -1.27
C PRO A 224 -2.02 5.19 -1.66
N PHE A 225 -1.76 4.89 -2.93
CA PHE A 225 -0.42 4.86 -3.48
C PHE A 225 -0.44 5.35 -4.93
N ARG A 226 0.73 5.80 -5.41
CA ARG A 226 0.88 6.33 -6.77
C ARG A 226 1.61 5.35 -7.70
N TYR A 227 2.59 4.64 -7.17
CA TYR A 227 3.46 3.73 -7.91
C TYR A 227 3.46 2.38 -7.22
N TRP A 228 3.40 1.30 -7.99
CA TRP A 228 3.43 -0.05 -7.42
C TRP A 228 4.83 -0.38 -6.89
N ASP A 229 4.92 -0.89 -5.66
CA ASP A 229 6.11 -1.53 -5.13
C ASP A 229 5.94 -3.06 -5.13
N ARG A 230 5.85 -3.65 -6.33
CA ARG A 230 5.65 -5.09 -6.50
C ARG A 230 6.88 -5.80 -7.05
N TRP A 231 8.05 -5.23 -6.89
CA TRP A 231 9.28 -5.99 -7.08
C TRP A 231 9.54 -6.86 -5.84
N ALA A 232 9.96 -8.10 -6.07
CA ALA A 232 10.40 -9.04 -5.06
C ALA A 232 11.60 -9.80 -5.64
N GLU A 233 12.64 -9.98 -4.84
CA GLU A 233 13.82 -10.77 -5.22
C GLU A 233 13.44 -12.25 -5.28
N GLN A 234 14.10 -13.02 -6.15
CA GLN A 234 13.89 -14.47 -6.33
C GLN A 234 12.41 -14.85 -6.49
N ALA A 235 11.68 -14.10 -7.33
CA ALA A 235 10.27 -14.34 -7.61
C ALA A 235 9.94 -14.15 -9.09
N ASP A 236 8.95 -14.91 -9.58
CA ASP A 236 8.42 -14.79 -10.94
C ASP A 236 6.89 -14.84 -10.96
N ALA A 237 6.26 -14.04 -10.09
CA ALA A 237 4.81 -13.92 -10.06
C ALA A 237 4.32 -12.93 -11.15
N PRO A 238 3.19 -13.21 -11.83
CA PRO A 238 2.68 -12.34 -12.88
C PRO A 238 2.23 -10.96 -12.36
N GLU A 239 1.98 -10.82 -11.05
CA GLU A 239 1.62 -9.57 -10.43
C GLU A 239 2.81 -8.65 -10.08
N MET A 240 4.04 -9.09 -10.33
CA MET A 240 5.23 -8.28 -10.09
C MET A 240 5.28 -7.01 -10.96
N SER A 241 5.92 -5.97 -10.46
CA SER A 241 6.15 -4.73 -11.23
C SER A 241 7.56 -4.68 -11.77
N TYR A 242 7.68 -4.76 -13.09
CA TYR A 242 8.91 -4.53 -13.84
C TYR A 242 8.59 -4.08 -15.27
N PHE A 243 9.59 -3.53 -15.96
CA PHE A 243 9.56 -3.25 -17.38
C PHE A 243 10.53 -4.20 -18.10
N GLY A 244 9.99 -5.04 -18.98
CA GLY A 244 10.73 -6.12 -19.64
C GLY A 244 11.27 -5.73 -21.01
N PHE A 245 12.50 -6.14 -21.30
CA PHE A 245 13.11 -6.09 -22.63
C PHE A 245 13.56 -7.49 -23.03
N GLU A 246 13.43 -7.79 -24.32
CA GLU A 246 13.92 -9.01 -24.93
C GLU A 246 14.60 -8.64 -26.24
N LEU A 247 15.76 -9.24 -26.50
CA LEU A 247 16.42 -9.14 -27.79
C LEU A 247 16.92 -10.50 -28.25
N GLU A 248 16.38 -10.96 -29.39
CA GLU A 248 16.81 -12.18 -30.06
C GLU A 248 17.76 -11.84 -31.22
N GLN A 249 18.97 -12.39 -31.18
CA GLN A 249 19.99 -12.28 -32.22
C GLN A 249 20.75 -13.62 -32.31
N PRO A 250 20.36 -14.51 -33.25
CA PRO A 250 20.97 -15.83 -33.36
C PRO A 250 22.49 -15.79 -33.55
N GLY A 251 23.22 -16.52 -32.70
CA GLY A 251 24.68 -16.59 -32.75
C GLY A 251 25.39 -15.32 -32.30
N ALA A 252 24.71 -14.39 -31.63
CA ALA A 252 25.32 -13.19 -31.10
C ALA A 252 26.29 -13.47 -29.95
N TRP A 253 27.41 -12.76 -29.97
CA TRP A 253 28.27 -12.54 -28.83
C TRP A 253 27.88 -11.21 -28.17
N TRP A 254 27.32 -11.28 -26.97
CA TRP A 254 26.93 -10.11 -26.17
C TRP A 254 28.13 -9.64 -25.36
N SER A 255 28.61 -8.43 -25.61
CA SER A 255 29.80 -7.92 -24.95
C SER A 255 29.46 -7.15 -23.67
N GLU A 256 28.57 -6.16 -23.76
CA GLU A 256 28.34 -5.17 -22.71
C GLU A 256 26.90 -4.68 -22.71
N SER A 257 26.40 -4.31 -21.52
CA SER A 257 25.16 -3.55 -21.34
C SER A 257 25.36 -2.35 -20.42
N PHE A 258 24.53 -1.34 -20.58
CA PHE A 258 24.39 -0.24 -19.64
C PHE A 258 22.97 0.28 -19.61
N TRP A 259 22.61 0.97 -18.53
CA TRP A 259 21.42 1.79 -18.50
C TRP A 259 21.67 3.14 -17.85
N ASP A 260 20.85 4.10 -18.27
CA ASP A 260 20.81 5.45 -17.73
C ASP A 260 19.45 5.72 -17.09
N SER A 261 19.47 6.46 -15.99
CA SER A 261 18.30 6.75 -15.19
C SER A 261 18.39 8.13 -14.55
N GLU A 262 17.22 8.73 -14.33
CA GLU A 262 17.09 9.90 -13.49
C GLU A 262 16.67 9.44 -12.08
N PRO A 263 17.43 9.76 -11.03
CA PRO A 263 17.04 9.40 -9.67
C PRO A 263 15.74 10.12 -9.29
N ALA A 264 15.01 9.55 -8.33
CA ALA A 264 13.90 10.24 -7.69
C ALA A 264 14.40 11.50 -6.95
N THR A 265 13.53 12.50 -6.80
CA THR A 265 13.86 13.75 -6.09
C THR A 265 14.03 13.48 -4.60
N HIS A 266 13.15 12.64 -4.06
CA HIS A 266 13.26 12.10 -2.72
C HIS A 266 14.04 10.78 -2.78
N GLY A 267 15.03 10.60 -1.89
CA GLY A 267 15.88 9.39 -1.87
C GLY A 267 15.15 8.10 -1.48
N GLN A 268 15.91 7.02 -1.26
CA GLN A 268 15.42 5.69 -0.81
C GLN A 268 14.56 4.95 -1.84
N CYS A 269 14.74 5.26 -3.13
CA CYS A 269 14.07 4.57 -4.23
C CYS A 269 15.04 4.49 -5.42
N HIS A 270 15.30 3.28 -5.91
CA HIS A 270 16.36 2.98 -6.86
C HIS A 270 15.88 2.06 -7.98
N LEU A 271 16.51 2.15 -9.15
CA LEU A 271 16.31 1.15 -10.20
C LEU A 271 17.29 0.00 -10.01
N GLY A 272 16.77 -1.21 -10.18
CA GLY A 272 17.58 -2.40 -10.43
C GLY A 272 17.25 -2.98 -11.80
N VAL A 273 18.19 -3.76 -12.33
CA VAL A 273 18.04 -4.50 -13.58
C VAL A 273 18.42 -5.95 -13.32
N LEU A 274 17.50 -6.86 -13.63
CA LEU A 274 17.80 -8.29 -13.68
C LEU A 274 18.08 -8.65 -15.15
N GLN A 275 19.30 -9.09 -15.45
CA GLN A 275 19.73 -9.47 -16.79
C GLN A 275 19.82 -10.99 -16.90
N ARG A 276 19.20 -11.58 -17.93
CA ARG A 276 19.21 -13.02 -18.14
C ARG A 276 19.73 -13.36 -19.52
N THR A 277 20.74 -14.23 -19.59
CA THR A 277 21.44 -14.61 -20.83
C THR A 277 21.05 -15.99 -21.36
N ASP A 278 20.45 -16.84 -20.52
CA ASP A 278 19.86 -18.12 -20.93
C ASP A 278 18.35 -18.14 -20.59
N PRO A 279 17.45 -18.29 -21.60
CA PRO A 279 16.01 -18.31 -21.36
C PRO A 279 15.53 -19.55 -20.56
N SER A 280 16.35 -20.59 -20.42
CA SER A 280 16.04 -21.77 -19.61
C SER A 280 16.20 -21.51 -18.11
N VAL A 281 16.95 -20.47 -17.72
CA VAL A 281 17.10 -20.06 -16.33
C VAL A 281 15.82 -19.35 -15.86
N PRO A 282 15.18 -19.82 -14.78
CA PRO A 282 14.02 -19.16 -14.20
C PRO A 282 14.35 -17.76 -13.67
N TRP A 283 13.40 -16.83 -13.71
CA TRP A 283 13.59 -15.48 -13.15
C TRP A 283 13.60 -15.45 -11.62
N ASP A 284 13.09 -16.50 -10.98
CA ASP A 284 13.11 -16.68 -9.54
C ASP A 284 14.38 -17.41 -9.05
N ALA A 285 15.33 -17.72 -9.93
CA ALA A 285 16.59 -18.32 -9.50
C ALA A 285 17.46 -17.32 -8.73
N ASP A 286 18.41 -17.82 -7.92
CA ASP A 286 19.34 -16.97 -7.18
C ASP A 286 20.42 -16.41 -8.12
N PRO A 287 20.49 -15.07 -8.33
CA PRO A 287 21.52 -14.45 -9.16
C PRO A 287 22.95 -14.57 -8.59
N GLU A 288 23.12 -14.96 -7.32
CA GLU A 288 24.46 -15.24 -6.77
C GLU A 288 24.97 -16.64 -7.13
N GLU A 289 24.06 -17.59 -7.39
CA GLU A 289 24.40 -18.98 -7.76
C GLU A 289 24.30 -19.23 -9.28
N GLU A 290 23.38 -18.56 -9.97
CA GLU A 290 23.14 -18.71 -11.41
C GLU A 290 23.86 -17.65 -12.23
N SER A 291 24.99 -18.00 -12.85
CA SER A 291 25.81 -17.04 -13.61
C SER A 291 25.10 -16.40 -14.82
N ASP A 292 24.07 -17.06 -15.35
CA ASP A 292 23.26 -16.59 -16.47
C ASP A 292 22.10 -15.66 -16.04
N LEU A 293 22.00 -15.34 -14.75
CA LEU A 293 21.07 -14.38 -14.17
C LEU A 293 21.83 -13.38 -13.29
N GLN A 294 21.86 -12.11 -13.67
CA GLN A 294 22.63 -11.10 -12.96
C GLN A 294 21.75 -9.97 -12.43
N LEU A 295 21.84 -9.73 -11.12
CA LEU A 295 21.22 -8.60 -10.45
C LEU A 295 22.16 -7.38 -10.49
N LEU A 296 21.73 -6.33 -11.17
CA LEU A 296 22.52 -5.14 -11.42
C LEU A 296 21.84 -3.94 -10.74
N LEU A 297 22.45 -3.39 -9.69
CA LEU A 297 21.89 -2.29 -8.88
C LEU A 297 22.47 -0.90 -9.22
N GLN A 298 23.43 -0.84 -10.13
CA GLN A 298 24.08 0.42 -10.55
C GLN A 298 24.21 0.46 -12.07
N GLY A 299 23.56 1.47 -12.69
CA GLY A 299 23.72 1.75 -14.11
C GLY A 299 24.99 2.52 -14.33
N ARG A 300 25.79 2.12 -15.32
CA ARG A 300 27.10 2.70 -15.61
C ARG A 300 27.25 2.95 -17.10
N GLU A 301 27.56 4.18 -17.52
CA GLU A 301 27.70 4.54 -18.94
C GLU A 301 29.17 4.62 -19.36
N GLY A 302 29.50 4.20 -20.60
CA GLY A 302 30.82 4.39 -21.19
C GLY A 302 31.84 3.35 -20.75
N ASP A 303 33.05 3.77 -20.35
CA ASP A 303 34.14 2.89 -19.89
C ASP A 303 33.80 2.11 -18.60
N GLU A 304 32.63 2.37 -18.01
CA GLU A 304 32.10 1.68 -16.84
C GLU A 304 30.98 0.68 -17.18
N SER A 305 30.68 0.44 -18.47
CA SER A 305 29.65 -0.49 -18.92
C SER A 305 29.81 -1.89 -18.32
N LEU A 306 28.70 -2.59 -18.11
CA LEU A 306 28.68 -3.88 -17.44
C LEU A 306 28.99 -4.99 -18.45
N THR A 307 30.03 -5.77 -18.18
CA THR A 307 30.43 -6.87 -19.06
C THR A 307 29.42 -8.01 -19.00
N ILE A 308 28.96 -8.45 -20.16
CA ILE A 308 28.12 -9.65 -20.33
C ILE A 308 29.02 -10.83 -20.72
N GLY A 309 29.78 -10.67 -21.81
CA GLY A 309 30.83 -11.61 -22.22
C GLY A 309 30.35 -13.03 -22.54
N VAL A 310 29.18 -13.20 -23.15
CA VAL A 310 28.59 -14.53 -23.41
C VAL A 310 28.07 -14.66 -24.85
N GLN A 311 28.16 -15.87 -25.39
CA GLN A 311 27.48 -16.22 -26.63
C GLN A 311 26.07 -16.71 -26.30
N SER A 312 25.05 -15.98 -26.75
CA SER A 312 23.65 -16.41 -26.59
C SER A 312 22.81 -15.94 -27.77
N GLN A 313 21.75 -16.68 -28.05
CA GLN A 313 20.80 -16.33 -29.10
C GLN A 313 19.79 -15.26 -28.64
N ARG A 314 19.62 -15.12 -27.32
CA ARG A 314 18.64 -14.23 -26.71
C ARG A 314 19.19 -13.70 -25.40
N ILE A 315 18.86 -12.46 -25.11
CA ILE A 315 19.11 -11.83 -23.81
C ILE A 315 17.86 -11.07 -23.39
N ASP A 316 17.55 -11.15 -22.10
CA ASP A 316 16.38 -10.54 -21.50
C ASP A 316 16.78 -9.61 -20.36
N TRP A 317 15.98 -8.57 -20.13
CA TRP A 317 16.12 -7.69 -18.97
C TRP A 317 14.78 -7.44 -18.30
N ARG A 318 14.77 -7.38 -16.97
CA ARG A 318 13.68 -6.83 -16.16
C ARG A 318 14.20 -5.63 -15.39
N VAL A 319 13.73 -4.45 -15.76
CA VAL A 319 14.01 -3.21 -15.02
C VAL A 319 12.92 -3.01 -13.98
N PHE A 320 13.29 -2.81 -12.73
CA PHE A 320 12.34 -2.68 -11.63
C PHE A 320 12.72 -1.53 -10.71
N VAL A 321 11.76 -1.13 -9.88
CA VAL A 321 11.97 -0.13 -8.83
C VAL A 321 12.05 -0.86 -7.49
N ARG A 322 13.04 -0.50 -6.67
CA ARG A 322 13.21 -0.96 -5.30
C ARG A 322 13.10 0.24 -4.37
N TYR A 323 12.29 0.09 -3.32
CA TYR A 323 12.17 1.06 -2.24
C TYR A 323 12.99 0.55 -1.04
N ASP A 324 13.91 1.36 -0.56
CA ASP A 324 14.79 1.01 0.55
C ASP A 324 14.10 1.29 1.90
N PRO A 325 14.59 0.67 3.00
CA PRO A 325 14.05 0.91 4.33
C PRO A 325 13.90 2.39 4.67
N GLY A 326 12.72 2.74 5.17
CA GLY A 326 12.35 4.11 5.53
C GLY A 326 11.93 5.00 4.36
N ALA A 327 11.74 4.47 3.15
CA ALA A 327 11.15 5.22 2.04
C ALA A 327 9.71 5.68 2.35
N PHE A 328 9.00 4.93 3.18
CA PHE A 328 7.77 5.30 3.88
C PHE A 328 8.02 5.42 5.38
N ASP A 329 7.41 6.41 6.02
CA ASP A 329 7.44 6.63 7.46
C ASP A 329 5.99 6.77 7.97
N PRO A 330 5.43 5.72 8.60
CA PRO A 330 4.08 5.75 9.14
C PRO A 330 3.94 6.60 10.40
N THR A 331 5.03 6.79 11.15
CA THR A 331 5.01 7.39 12.48
C THR A 331 5.11 8.90 12.41
N THR A 332 6.07 9.44 11.66
CA THR A 332 6.29 10.90 11.58
C THR A 332 5.80 11.51 10.27
N GLY A 333 5.59 10.69 9.25
CA GLY A 333 5.18 11.14 7.92
C GLY A 333 6.26 11.95 7.18
N LEU A 334 7.50 12.02 7.69
CA LEU A 334 8.57 12.84 7.11
C LEU A 334 9.25 12.20 5.89
N SER A 335 9.11 10.88 5.70
CA SER A 335 9.60 10.20 4.51
C SER A 335 8.64 10.28 3.33
N HIS A 336 9.18 10.58 2.15
CA HIS A 336 8.41 10.81 0.93
C HIS A 336 8.91 9.99 -0.27
N GLY A 337 9.93 9.14 -0.10
CA GLY A 337 10.48 8.31 -1.19
C GLY A 337 9.42 7.44 -1.86
N TRP A 338 8.48 6.89 -1.07
CA TRP A 338 7.35 6.09 -1.54
C TRP A 338 6.41 6.80 -2.54
N LYS A 339 6.42 8.15 -2.58
CA LYS A 339 5.56 8.96 -3.46
C LYS A 339 6.17 9.16 -4.86
N GLU A 340 7.36 8.64 -5.10
CA GLU A 340 8.13 8.83 -6.33
C GLU A 340 8.69 7.52 -6.89
N THR A 341 9.14 7.57 -8.14
CA THR A 341 9.91 6.53 -8.81
C THR A 341 11.02 7.18 -9.63
N PRO A 342 12.22 6.60 -9.70
CA PRO A 342 13.22 6.99 -10.67
C PRO A 342 12.69 6.82 -12.10
N ARG A 343 13.24 7.59 -13.03
CA ARG A 343 12.88 7.49 -14.45
C ARG A 343 13.94 6.72 -15.22
N PHE A 344 13.56 5.57 -15.76
CA PHE A 344 14.39 4.84 -16.73
C PHE A 344 14.47 5.61 -18.05
N LYS A 345 15.68 5.93 -18.52
CA LYS A 345 15.89 6.74 -19.74
C LYS A 345 16.22 5.89 -20.96
N ARG A 346 17.21 5.00 -20.83
CA ARG A 346 17.67 4.14 -21.93
C ARG A 346 18.40 2.90 -21.43
N LEU A 347 18.31 1.85 -22.23
CA LEU A 347 19.14 0.65 -22.19
C LEU A 347 20.03 0.67 -23.43
N GLY A 348 21.34 0.44 -23.27
CA GLY A 348 22.28 0.23 -24.36
C GLY A 348 22.90 -1.16 -24.26
N VAL A 349 23.07 -1.82 -25.40
CA VAL A 349 23.61 -3.18 -25.48
C VAL A 349 24.52 -3.28 -26.69
N SER A 350 25.72 -3.83 -26.49
CA SER A 350 26.71 -4.07 -27.53
C SER A 350 26.81 -5.56 -27.83
N TYR A 351 26.77 -5.92 -29.11
CA TYR A 351 26.88 -7.31 -29.55
C TYR A 351 27.55 -7.44 -30.93
N GLN A 352 28.08 -8.63 -31.21
CA GLN A 352 28.58 -9.04 -32.52
C GLN A 352 27.78 -10.24 -32.97
N ALA A 353 27.10 -10.16 -34.12
CA ALA A 353 26.34 -11.27 -34.67
C ALA A 353 26.71 -11.53 -36.14
N PRO A 354 26.49 -12.76 -36.64
CA PRO A 354 26.53 -13.03 -38.08
C PRO A 354 25.58 -12.09 -38.84
N GLY A 355 25.98 -11.67 -40.05
CA GLY A 355 25.11 -10.84 -40.89
C GLY A 355 23.80 -11.56 -41.21
N LEU A 356 22.67 -10.96 -40.84
CA LEU A 356 21.33 -11.44 -41.17
C LEU A 356 20.88 -10.86 -42.51
N VAL A 357 20.57 -11.71 -43.48
CA VAL A 357 19.88 -11.29 -44.71
C VAL A 357 18.38 -11.31 -44.44
N LEU A 358 17.80 -10.16 -44.13
CA LEU A 358 16.36 -10.01 -44.02
C LEU A 358 15.74 -10.06 -45.42
N ARG A 359 15.08 -11.17 -45.77
CA ARG A 359 14.30 -11.27 -47.00
C ARG A 359 12.89 -10.74 -46.73
N SER A 360 12.48 -9.72 -47.48
CA SER A 360 11.08 -9.30 -47.57
C SER A 360 10.23 -10.52 -47.95
N VAL A 361 9.26 -10.86 -47.10
CA VAL A 361 8.15 -11.73 -47.49
C VAL A 361 7.05 -10.78 -47.94
N GLU A 362 6.91 -10.58 -49.25
CA GLU A 362 5.72 -9.94 -49.81
C GLU A 362 4.50 -10.80 -49.41
N GLN A 363 3.55 -10.20 -48.69
CA GLN A 363 2.20 -10.74 -48.52
C GLN A 363 1.32 -10.34 -49.68
#